data_AF-V9W5A7-F1
#
_entry.id   AF-V9W5A7-F1
#
_cell.length_a   1.000
_cell.length_b   1.000
_cell.length_c   1.000
_cell.angle_alpha   90.00
_cell.angle_beta   90.00
_cell.angle_gamma   90.00
#
_symmetry.space_group_name_H-M   'P 1'
#
loop_
_entity.id
_entity.type
_entity.pdbx_description
1 polymer ?
#
loop_
_entity_poly.entity_id
_entity_poly.type
_entity_poly.pdbx_seq_one_letter_code
_entity_poly.pdbx_strand_id
1 'polypeptide(L)' 'MNWIYCAKLYNTKFQAGCLAKRMEEDWWIYGYTCPREIEVFRSRRGRFGVRYFL' A
#
# COMPACT_ATOMS: atom_id res chain seq x y z
N MET A 1 -10.24 -12.44 -5.91
CA MET A 1 -9.52 -11.16 -5.75
C MET A 1 -8.66 -11.30 -4.51
N ASN A 2 -7.37 -10.95 -4.62
CA ASN A 2 -6.37 -11.22 -3.59
C ASN A 2 -5.73 -9.91 -3.16
N TRP A 3 -5.30 -9.85 -1.90
CA TRP A 3 -4.44 -8.77 -1.44
C TRP A 3 -3.08 -8.84 -2.12
N ILE A 4 -2.69 -7.73 -2.74
CA ILE A 4 -1.37 -7.56 -3.34
C ILE A 4 -0.53 -6.73 -2.37
N TYR A 5 0.67 -7.21 -2.07
CA TYR A 5 1.57 -6.62 -1.08
C TYR A 5 2.69 -5.87 -1.80
N CYS A 6 2.87 -4.60 -1.45
CA CYS A 6 4.01 -3.83 -1.93
C CYS A 6 5.32 -4.42 -1.38
N ALA A 7 6.35 -4.51 -2.22
CA ALA A 7 7.61 -5.16 -1.88
C ALA A 7 8.39 -4.47 -0.73
N LYS A 8 8.10 -3.19 -0.46
CA LYS A 8 8.86 -2.37 0.51
C LYS A 8 8.17 -2.31 1.87
N LEU A 9 8.97 -2.55 2.91
CA LEU A 9 8.61 -2.30 4.32
C LEU A 9 9.30 -1.05 4.85
N TYR A 10 8.65 -0.41 5.81
CA TYR A 10 9.02 0.86 6.43
C TYR A 10 9.14 0.73 7.94
N ASN A 11 9.89 1.63 8.57
CA ASN A 11 10.14 1.57 10.00
C ASN A 11 9.01 2.24 10.79
N THR A 12 8.28 3.18 10.19
CA THR A 12 7.16 3.87 10.82
C THR A 12 5.87 3.72 10.01
N LYS A 13 4.73 3.80 10.70
CA LYS A 13 3.41 3.82 10.06
C LYS A 13 3.26 5.02 9.12
N PHE A 14 3.86 6.17 9.49
CA PHE A 14 3.85 7.39 8.68
C PHE A 14 4.48 7.18 7.31
N GLN A 15 5.68 6.59 7.24
CA GLN A 15 6.37 6.32 5.98
C GLN A 15 5.55 5.41 5.05
N ALA A 16 4.93 4.36 5.60
CA ALA A 16 4.02 3.50 4.84
C ALA A 16 2.75 4.25 4.40
N GLY A 17 2.22 5.14 5.25
CA GLY A 17 1.08 6.00 4.95
C GLY A 17 1.32 6.95 3.79
N CYS A 18 2.53 7.51 3.66
CA CYS A 18 2.88 8.33 2.49
C CYS A 18 2.76 7.53 1.18
N LEU A 19 3.20 6.27 1.17
CA LEU A 19 3.04 5.41 -0.01
C LEU A 19 1.56 5.09 -0.26
N ALA A 20 0.81 4.72 0.77
CA ALA A 20 -0.63 4.44 0.63
C ALA A 20 -1.37 5.64 0.02
N LYS A 21 -1.11 6.85 0.53
CA LYS A 21 -1.74 8.08 0.03
C LYS A 21 -1.38 8.38 -1.41
N ARG A 22 -0.10 8.18 -1.76
CA ARG A 22 0.34 8.29 -3.15
C ARG A 22 -0.35 7.27 -4.07
N MET A 23 -0.53 6.03 -3.59
CA MET A 23 -1.25 5.00 -4.35
C MET A 23 -2.74 5.34 -4.51
N GLU A 24 -3.37 6.00 -3.54
CA GLU A 24 -4.75 6.50 -3.70
C GLU A 24 -4.83 7.60 -4.77
N GLU A 25 -3.86 8.51 -4.80
CA GLU A 25 -3.92 9.74 -5.62
C GLU A 25 -3.34 9.58 -7.03
N ASP A 26 -2.29 8.77 -7.21
CA ASP A 26 -1.54 8.66 -8.46
C ASP A 26 -1.90 7.40 -9.29
N TRP A 27 -2.82 6.52 -8.84
CA TRP A 27 -3.02 5.22 -9.50
C TRP A 27 -3.47 5.30 -10.95
N TRP A 28 -4.27 6.33 -11.26
CA TRP A 28 -4.79 6.62 -12.60
C TRP A 28 -3.67 6.86 -13.62
N ILE A 29 -2.46 7.26 -13.17
CA ILE A 29 -1.32 7.56 -14.04
C ILE A 29 -0.77 6.29 -14.72
N TYR A 30 -0.94 5.12 -14.12
CA TYR A 30 -0.31 3.88 -14.58
C TYR A 30 -1.22 2.97 -15.44
N GLY A 31 -2.46 3.38 -15.72
CA GLY A 31 -3.37 2.61 -16.57
C GLY A 31 -3.83 1.25 -16.00
N TYR A 32 -3.61 1.01 -14.71
CA TYR A 32 -4.05 -0.21 -14.01
C TYR A 32 -5.49 -0.07 -13.50
N THR A 33 -6.14 -1.22 -13.28
CA THR A 33 -7.42 -1.28 -12.57
C THR A 33 -7.27 -0.59 -11.21
N CYS A 34 -8.15 0.37 -10.91
CA CYS A 34 -8.09 1.10 -9.64
C CYS A 34 -8.24 0.14 -8.46
N PRO A 35 -7.35 0.20 -7.46
CA PRO A 35 -7.51 -0.56 -6.24
C PRO A 35 -8.79 -0.10 -5.55
N ARG A 36 -9.63 -1.07 -5.16
CA ARG A 36 -10.84 -0.81 -4.39
C ARG A 36 -10.52 -0.40 -2.96
N GLU A 37 -9.42 -0.91 -2.44
CA GLU A 37 -9.00 -0.69 -1.06
C GLU A 37 -7.47 -0.69 -0.96
N ILE A 38 -6.93 0.23 -0.15
CA ILE A 38 -5.50 0.35 0.17
C ILE A 38 -5.38 0.40 1.70
N GLU A 39 -4.44 -0.36 2.26
CA GLU A 39 -4.26 -0.46 3.70
C GLU A 39 -2.77 -0.49 4.09
N VAL A 40 -2.45 0.19 5.19
CA VAL A 40 -1.16 0.04 5.88
C VAL A 40 -1.27 -1.10 6.90
N PHE A 41 -0.47 -2.15 6.74
CA PHE A 41 -0.40 -3.27 7.68
C PHE A 41 0.91 -3.27 8.48
N ARG A 42 0.90 -3.91 9.65
CA ARG A 42 2.10 -4.17 10.45
C ARG A 42 2.55 -5.61 10.26
N SER A 43 3.79 -5.80 9.82
CA SER A 43 4.41 -7.12 9.72
C SER A 43 4.67 -7.72 11.10
N ARG A 44 4.84 -9.05 11.16
CA ARG A 44 5.20 -9.78 12.39
C ARG A 44 6.48 -9.29 13.05
N ARG A 45 7.41 -8.70 12.27
CA ARG A 45 8.68 -8.14 12.76
C ARG A 45 8.56 -6.64 13.13
N GLY A 46 7.35 -6.11 13.21
CA GLY A 46 7.08 -4.74 13.67
C GLY A 46 7.18 -3.65 12.60
N ARG A 47 7.73 -3.94 11.41
CA ARG A 47 7.80 -3.01 10.27
C ARG A 47 6.45 -2.87 9.56
N PHE A 48 6.25 -1.76 8.86
CA PHE A 48 4.98 -1.41 8.20
C PHE A 48 5.05 -1.62 6.69
N GLY A 49 3.99 -2.11 6.07
CA GLY A 49 3.90 -2.25 4.61
C GLY A 49 2.55 -1.73 4.10
N VAL A 50 2.42 -1.64 2.79
CA VAL A 50 1.16 -1.29 2.12
C VAL A 50 0.67 -2.49 1.33
N ARG A 51 -0.64 -2.76 1.40
CA ARG A 51 -1.32 -3.74 0.56
C ARG A 51 -2.53 -3.11 -0.10
N TYR A 52 -2.95 -3.65 -1.24
CA TYR A 52 -4.13 -3.18 -1.94
C TYR A 52 -4.92 -4.35 -2.53
N PHE A 53 -6.18 -4.09 -2.81
CA PHE A 53 -7.12 -5.04 -3.39
C PHE A 53 -7.64 -4.50 -4.72
N LEU A 54 -7.56 -5.31 -5.78
CA LEU A 54 -8.13 -5.02 -7.11
C LEU A 54 -9.61 -5.41 -7.17
#